data_AF-N1WKZ5-F1
#
_entry.id   AF-N1WKZ5-F1
#
_cell.length_a   1.000
_cell.length_b   1.000
_cell.length_c   1.000
_cell.angle_alpha   90.00
_cell.angle_beta   90.00
_cell.angle_gamma   90.00
#
_symmetry.space_group_name_H-M   'P 1'
#
loop_
_entity.id
_entity.type
_entity.pdbx_description
1 polymer ?
#
loop_
_entity_poly.entity_id
_entity_poly.type
_entity_poly.pdbx_seq_one_letter_code
_entity_poly.pdbx_strand_id
1 'polypeptide(L)' 'MNRDTAWFAAIDSEWPAIQNAFLSWLNPSNFDEKGIQKVRLSDLTGPILQRRYHP' A
#
# COMPACT_ATOMS: atom_id res chain seq x y z
N MET A 1 12.65 3.08 31.00
CA MET A 1 13.02 3.58 29.66
C MET A 1 12.46 2.59 28.65
N ASN A 2 11.26 2.83 28.13
CA ASN A 2 10.67 1.96 27.11
C ASN A 2 10.69 2.73 25.78
N ARG A 3 11.46 2.25 24.79
CA ARG A 3 11.39 2.76 23.41
C ARG A 3 10.63 1.73 22.60
N ASP A 4 9.34 1.98 22.42
CA ASP A 4 8.53 1.20 21.49
C ASP A 4 8.93 1.59 20.06
N THR A 5 9.89 0.87 19.51
CA THR A 5 10.27 1.00 18.09
C THR A 5 9.54 -0.07 17.30
N ALA A 6 8.58 0.35 16.47
CA ALA A 6 7.95 -0.52 15.50
C ALA A 6 8.81 -0.58 14.23
N TRP A 7 9.16 -1.79 13.80
CA TRP A 7 9.91 -2.05 12.57
C TRP A 7 8.95 -2.51 11.47
N PHE A 8 9.11 -1.94 10.28
CA PHE A 8 8.35 -2.29 9.08
C PHE A 8 9.32 -2.62 7.95
N ALA A 9 8.98 -3.60 7.13
CA ALA A 9 9.77 -3.99 5.97
C ALA A 9 8.86 -4.56 4.88
N ALA A 10 9.30 -4.42 3.63
CA ALA A 10 8.78 -5.14 2.47
C ALA A 10 9.91 -5.99 1.91
N ILE A 11 9.61 -7.21 1.46
CA ILE A 11 10.59 -8.12 0.86
C ILE A 11 10.41 -8.21 -0.65
N ASP A 12 11.42 -8.73 -1.35
CA ASP A 12 11.45 -8.80 -2.82
C ASP A 12 10.21 -9.49 -3.43
N SER A 13 9.69 -10.52 -2.76
CA SER A 13 8.50 -11.24 -3.23
C SER A 13 7.20 -10.44 -3.10
N GLU A 14 7.15 -9.44 -2.22
CA GLU A 14 5.99 -8.57 -2.01
C GLU A 14 6.06 -7.33 -2.89
N TRP A 15 7.27 -6.89 -3.22
CA TRP A 15 7.52 -5.65 -3.94
C TRP A 15 6.69 -5.51 -5.23
N PRO A 16 6.56 -6.53 -6.11
CA PRO A 16 5.76 -6.39 -7.32
C PRO A 16 4.29 -6.01 -7.04
N ALA A 17 3.68 -6.58 -6.00
CA ALA A 17 2.30 -6.27 -5.63
C ALA A 17 2.19 -4.86 -5.04
N ILE A 18 3.13 -4.48 -4.17
CA ILE A 18 3.18 -3.15 -3.55
C ILE A 18 3.38 -2.08 -4.64
N GLN A 19 4.32 -2.29 -5.55
CA GLN A 19 4.58 -1.38 -6.67
C GLN A 19 3.32 -1.18 -7.53
N ASN A 20 2.61 -2.24 -7.86
CA ASN A 20 1.37 -2.14 -8.64
C ASN A 20 0.28 -1.34 -7.91
N ALA A 21 0.16 -1.48 -6.58
CA ALA A 21 -0.75 -0.68 -5.78
C ALA A 21 -0.38 0.81 -5.83
N PHE A 22 0.92 1.15 -5.70
CA PHE A 22 1.40 2.53 -5.84
C PHE A 22 1.16 3.09 -7.25
N LEU A 23 1.47 2.34 -8.31
CA LEU A 23 1.25 2.79 -9.69
C LEU A 23 -0.24 3.02 -9.97
N SER A 24 -1.11 2.15 -9.48
CA SER A 24 -2.57 2.31 -9.62
C SER A 24 -3.07 3.54 -8.89
N TRP A 25 -2.56 3.77 -7.68
CA TRP A 25 -2.94 4.92 -6.87
C TRP A 25 -2.46 6.25 -7.45
N LEU A 26 -1.22 6.29 -7.96
CA LEU A 26 -0.59 7.48 -8.57
C LEU A 26 -1.13 7.79 -9.97
N ASN A 27 -1.87 6.87 -10.60
CA ASN A 27 -2.45 7.12 -11.91
C ASN A 27 -3.37 8.36 -11.84
N PRO A 28 -3.22 9.34 -12.75
CA PRO A 28 -4.10 10.52 -12.80
C PRO A 28 -5.60 10.16 -12.83
N SER A 29 -5.97 9.01 -13.40
CA SER A 29 -7.36 8.54 -13.42
C SER A 29 -7.93 8.29 -12.02
N ASN A 30 -7.08 8.01 -11.03
CA ASN A 30 -7.47 7.82 -9.64
C ASN A 30 -7.78 9.14 -8.91
N PHE A 31 -7.59 10.30 -9.53
CA PHE A 31 -7.95 11.59 -8.95
C PHE A 31 -9.12 12.21 -9.69
N ASP A 32 -9.99 12.91 -8.96
CA ASP A 32 -11.03 13.75 -9.55
C ASP A 32 -10.49 15.15 -9.90
N GLU A 33 -11.36 16.00 -10.45
CA GLU A 33 -11.00 17.36 -10.88
C GLU A 33 -10.52 18.26 -9.73
N LYS A 34 -10.79 17.89 -8.48
CA LYS A 34 -10.36 18.61 -7.27
C LYS A 34 -9.11 18.00 -6.66
N GLY A 35 -8.52 16.99 -7.29
CA GLY A 35 -7.35 16.26 -6.79
C GLY A 35 -7.67 15.30 -5.65
N ILE A 36 -8.95 14.94 -5.46
CA ILE A 36 -9.34 13.96 -4.45
C ILE A 36 -9.20 12.55 -5.02
N GLN A 37 -8.53 11.68 -4.28
CA GLN A 37 -8.40 10.27 -4.64
C GLN A 37 -9.77 9.58 -4.69
N LYS A 38 -10.02 8.80 -5.75
CA LYS A 38 -11.21 7.95 -5.94
C LYS A 38 -11.06 6.63 -5.20
N VAL A 39 -9.85 6.07 -5.17
CA VAL A 39 -9.48 4.86 -4.42
C VAL A 39 -8.33 5.20 -3.47
N ARG A 40 -8.41 4.75 -2.21
CA ARG A 40 -7.35 4.96 -1.23
C ARG A 40 -6.23 3.94 -1.45
N LEU A 41 -5.00 4.36 -1.20
CA LEU A 41 -3.84 3.45 -1.25
C LEU A 41 -4.00 2.28 -0.26
N SER A 42 -4.57 2.52 0.92
CA SER A 42 -4.84 1.47 1.93
C SER A 42 -5.76 0.37 1.41
N ASP A 43 -6.72 0.71 0.54
CA ASP A 43 -7.67 -0.26 -0.02
C ASP A 43 -6.95 -1.18 -1.03
N LEU A 44 -5.90 -0.66 -1.68
CA LEU A 44 -5.05 -1.39 -2.62
C LEU A 44 -3.97 -2.22 -1.91
N THR A 45 -3.42 -1.73 -0.80
CA THR A 45 -2.35 -2.43 -0.05
C THR A 45 -2.87 -3.36 1.05
N GLY A 46 -4.09 -3.15 1.55
CA GLY A 46 -4.71 -3.97 2.59
C GLY A 46 -4.71 -5.48 2.26
N PRO A 47 -5.15 -5.91 1.07
CA PRO A 47 -5.11 -7.32 0.68
C PRO A 47 -3.69 -7.90 0.59
N ILE A 48 -2.69 -7.09 0.23
CA ILE A 48 -1.28 -7.52 0.17
C ILE A 48 -0.77 -7.83 1.58
N LEU A 49 -1.09 -6.94 2.53
CA LEU A 49 -0.75 -7.14 3.94
C LEU A 49 -1.46 -8.36 4.52
N GLN A 50 -2.74 -8.59 4.22
CA GLN A 50 -3.45 -9.79 4.67
C GLN A 50 -2.79 -11.07 4.15
N ARG A 51 -2.39 -11.10 2.87
CA ARG A 51 -1.74 -12.27 2.28
C ARG A 51 -0.39 -12.61 2.91
N ARG A 52 0.32 -11.63 3.48
CA ARG A 52 1.53 -11.87 4.29
C ARG A 52 1.25 -12.68 5.56
N TYR A 53 0.08 -12.51 6.18
CA TYR A 53 -0.24 -13.12 7.49
C TYR A 53 -1.00 -14.44 7.39
N HIS A 54 -1.23 -14.96 6.18
CA HIS A 54 -1.87 -16.26 5.95
C HIS A 54 -0.81 -17.26 5.42
N PRO A 55 -0.41 -18.26 6.21
CA PRO A 55 0.53 -19.32 5.79
C PRO A 55 -0.07 -20.29 4.78
#